data_AF-A0A662D256-F1
#
_entry.id   AF-A0A662D256-F1
#
_cell.length_a   1.000
_cell.length_b   1.000
_cell.length_c   1.000
_cell.angle_alpha   90.00
_cell.angle_beta   90.00
_cell.angle_gamma   90.00
#
_symmetry.space_group_name_H-M   'P 1'
#
loop_
_entity.id
_entity.type
_entity.pdbx_description
1 polymer ?
#
loop_
_entity_poly.entity_id
_entity_poly.type
_entity_poly.pdbx_seq_one_letter_code
_entity_poly.pdbx_strand_id
1 'polypeptide(L)'
;MTRRIALFPIWLCILLLLPALAGAQDIKVITNREYFNVVHKAIKEAKNSIKVMMFEVGYYEEYPNSPSNILITDLIKARKRGVEV
;
A
#
# COMPACT_ATOMS: atom_id res chain seq x y z
N MET A 1 36.66 -16.61 24.97
CA MET A 1 35.72 -16.70 23.83
C MET A 1 34.26 -16.46 24.30
N THR A 2 33.99 -15.38 25.04
CA THR A 2 32.69 -15.20 25.74
C THR A 2 32.10 -13.78 25.68
N ARG A 3 32.82 -12.80 25.12
CA ARG A 3 32.36 -11.40 25.03
C ARG A 3 31.39 -11.10 23.89
N ARG A 4 31.22 -12.01 22.91
CA ARG A 4 30.37 -11.76 21.72
C ARG A 4 28.89 -12.09 21.91
N ILE A 5 28.55 -12.94 22.88
CA ILE A 5 27.17 -13.45 23.08
C ILE A 5 26.31 -12.41 23.83
N ALA A 6 26.90 -11.60 24.71
CA ALA A 6 26.18 -10.57 25.48
C ALA A 6 25.70 -9.37 24.64
N LEU A 7 26.24 -9.16 23.42
CA LEU A 7 25.84 -8.08 22.51
C LEU A 7 24.65 -8.47 21.62
N PHE A 8 24.39 -9.76 21.46
CA PHE A 8 23.30 -10.27 20.64
C PHE A 8 21.89 -9.87 21.12
N PRO A 9 21.54 -9.97 22.43
CA PRO A 9 20.23 -9.52 22.90
C PRO A 9 20.07 -8.01 22.79
N ILE A 10 21.14 -7.24 22.96
CA ILE A 10 21.12 -5.78 22.78
C ILE A 10 20.86 -5.44 21.31
N TRP A 11 21.52 -6.14 20.38
CA TRP A 11 21.35 -5.92 18.95
C TRP A 11 19.95 -6.35 18.47
N LEU A 12 19.41 -7.44 19.02
CA LEU A 12 18.04 -7.91 18.77
C LEU A 12 17.00 -6.93 19.33
N CYS A 13 17.22 -6.38 20.53
CA CYS A 13 16.36 -5.34 21.10
C CYS A 13 16.39 -4.04 20.27
N ILE A 14 17.56 -3.62 19.79
CA ILE A 14 17.68 -2.45 18.89
C ILE A 14 16.92 -2.70 17.59
N LEU A 15 17.03 -3.89 17.00
CA LEU A 15 16.31 -4.27 15.77
C LEU A 15 14.78 -4.21 15.94
N LEU A 16 14.27 -4.57 17.11
CA LEU A 16 12.84 -4.58 17.44
C LEU A 16 12.27 -3.20 17.80
N LEU A 17 13.12 -2.26 18.24
CA LEU A 17 12.72 -0.89 18.62
C LEU A 17 12.73 0.12 17.44
N LEU A 18 13.43 -0.19 16.35
CA LEU A 18 13.51 0.62 15.13
C LEU A 18 12.14 1.00 14.50
N PRO A 19 11.14 0.10 14.36
CA PRO A 19 9.87 0.46 13.75
C PRO A 19 9.01 1.40 14.63
N ALA A 20 9.28 1.49 15.93
CA ALA A 20 8.60 2.44 16.82
C ALA A 20 9.08 3.89 16.63
N LEU A 21 10.19 4.08 15.91
CA LEU A 21 10.71 5.40 15.53
C LEU A 21 10.22 5.85 14.14
N ALA A 22 9.31 5.09 13.50
CA ALA A 22 8.70 5.47 12.24
C ALA A 22 7.95 6.80 12.44
N GLY A 23 8.50 7.86 11.83
CA GLY A 23 8.03 9.22 11.96
C GLY A 23 6.58 9.42 11.51
N ALA A 24 6.08 10.63 11.73
CA ALA A 24 4.76 11.07 11.28
C ALA A 24 4.53 10.66 9.81
N GLN A 25 3.33 10.15 9.50
CA GLN A 25 3.00 9.76 8.14
C GLN A 25 3.19 10.96 7.20
N ASP A 26 4.01 10.79 6.17
CA ASP A 26 4.25 11.82 5.18
C ASP A 26 2.95 12.18 4.46
N ILE A 27 2.47 13.41 4.68
CA ILE A 27 1.32 13.94 3.95
C ILE A 27 1.82 14.34 2.56
N LYS A 28 1.34 13.63 1.53
CA LYS A 28 1.64 13.95 0.13
C LYS A 28 0.42 14.56 -0.56
N VAL A 29 0.58 15.76 -1.11
CA VAL A 29 -0.38 16.31 -2.07
C VAL A 29 -0.29 15.52 -3.37
N ILE A 30 -1.41 15.00 -3.83
CA ILE A 30 -1.52 14.24 -5.09
C ILE A 30 -2.34 15.06 -6.07
N THR A 31 -1.73 15.41 -7.20
CA THR A 31 -2.43 16.14 -8.27
C THR A 31 -3.14 15.18 -9.22
N ASN A 32 -4.03 15.72 -10.07
CA ASN A 32 -4.78 14.92 -11.05
C ASN A 32 -3.90 14.02 -11.92
N ARG A 33 -2.72 14.51 -12.36
CA ARG A 33 -1.78 13.74 -13.20
C ARG A 33 -1.09 12.59 -12.44
N GLU A 34 -0.98 12.71 -11.12
CA GLU A 34 -0.33 11.71 -10.28
C GLU A 34 -1.32 10.69 -9.74
N TYR A 35 -2.60 11.07 -9.64
CA TYR A 35 -3.66 10.28 -8.99
C TYR A 35 -3.67 8.84 -9.46
N PHE A 36 -3.74 8.61 -10.77
CA PHE A 36 -3.77 7.25 -11.33
C PHE A 36 -2.57 6.41 -10.86
N ASN A 37 -1.35 6.93 -11.01
CA ASN A 37 -0.13 6.19 -10.68
C ASN A 37 -0.06 5.85 -9.19
N VAL A 38 -0.45 6.80 -8.33
CA VAL A 38 -0.42 6.59 -6.87
C VAL A 38 -1.47 5.57 -6.44
N VAL A 39 -2.72 5.71 -6.91
CA VAL A 39 -3.81 4.80 -6.54
C VAL A 39 -3.60 3.40 -7.13
N HIS A 40 -3.15 3.30 -8.38
CA HIS A 40 -2.79 2.02 -9.02
C HIS A 40 -1.77 1.25 -8.18
N LYS A 41 -0.70 1.94 -7.74
CA LYS A 41 0.33 1.34 -6.89
C LYS A 41 -0.24 0.94 -5.52
N ALA A 42 -1.01 1.82 -4.87
CA ALA A 42 -1.58 1.57 -3.55
C ALA A 42 -2.49 0.32 -3.55
N ILE A 43 -3.38 0.18 -4.53
CA ILE A 43 -4.26 -1.00 -4.66
C ILE A 43 -3.42 -2.27 -4.91
N LYS A 44 -2.39 -2.20 -5.75
CA LYS A 44 -1.53 -3.34 -6.04
C LYS A 44 -0.71 -3.79 -4.84
N GLU A 45 -0.32 -2.89 -3.96
CA GLU A 45 0.51 -3.20 -2.79
C GLU A 45 -0.32 -3.56 -1.55
N ALA A 46 -1.61 -3.20 -1.52
CA ALA A 46 -2.51 -3.50 -0.41
C ALA A 46 -2.52 -4.99 -0.04
N LYS A 47 -2.45 -5.25 1.28
CA LYS A 47 -2.34 -6.60 1.86
C LYS A 47 -3.59 -7.05 2.61
N ASN A 48 -4.25 -6.14 3.32
CA ASN A 48 -5.30 -6.50 4.27
C ASN A 48 -6.67 -6.00 3.78
N SER A 49 -6.82 -4.69 3.60
CA SER A 49 -8.09 -4.08 3.19
C SER A 49 -7.90 -2.87 2.28
N ILE A 50 -8.86 -2.61 1.41
CA ILE A 50 -9.03 -1.39 0.63
C ILE A 50 -10.45 -0.88 0.93
N LYS A 51 -10.59 0.35 1.39
CA LYS A 51 -11.90 0.97 1.65
C LYS A 51 -11.98 2.23 0.81
N VAL A 52 -13.04 2.35 0.02
CA VAL A 52 -13.22 3.50 -0.88
C VAL A 52 -14.52 4.20 -0.57
N MET A 53 -14.43 5.51 -0.32
CA MET A 53 -15.58 6.40 -0.25
C MET A 53 -15.49 7.32 -1.46
N MET A 54 -16.41 7.16 -2.40
CA MET A 54 -16.44 7.91 -3.65
C MET A 54 -17.89 8.26 -4.00
N PHE A 55 -18.08 9.35 -4.73
CA PHE A 55 -19.38 9.72 -5.25
C PHE A 55 -19.80 8.82 -6.42
N GLU A 56 -18.89 8.61 -7.39
CA GLU A 56 -19.16 7.80 -8.58
C GLU A 56 -17.85 7.16 -9.11
N VAL A 57 -18.00 5.99 -9.74
CA VAL A 57 -16.97 5.39 -10.61
C VAL A 57 -17.60 4.93 -11.92
N GLY A 58 -17.03 5.38 -13.04
CA GLY A 58 -17.43 4.95 -14.38
C GLY A 58 -16.59 3.75 -14.87
N TYR A 59 -17.26 2.78 -15.47
CA TYR A 59 -16.66 1.71 -16.27
C TYR A 59 -17.06 1.90 -17.74
N TYR A 60 -16.07 1.97 -18.63
CA TYR A 60 -16.30 2.25 -20.06
C TYR A 60 -15.93 1.03 -20.91
N GLU A 61 -16.91 0.31 -21.46
CA GLU A 61 -16.67 -0.92 -22.22
C GLU A 61 -15.80 -0.70 -23.46
N GLU A 62 -15.95 0.46 -24.10
CA GLU A 62 -15.23 0.84 -25.33
C GLU A 62 -13.75 1.18 -25.06
N TYR A 63 -13.40 1.47 -23.79
CA TYR A 63 -12.05 1.87 -23.38
C TYR A 63 -11.50 0.95 -22.28
N PRO A 64 -11.20 -0.32 -22.58
CA PRO A 64 -10.77 -1.31 -21.60
C PRO A 64 -9.47 -0.93 -20.88
N ASN A 65 -8.62 -0.14 -21.54
CA ASN A 65 -7.35 0.34 -20.99
C ASN A 65 -7.44 1.76 -20.40
N SER A 66 -8.65 2.30 -20.21
CA SER A 66 -8.82 3.59 -19.55
C SER A 66 -8.32 3.52 -18.09
N PRO A 67 -7.79 4.62 -17.52
CA PRO A 67 -7.34 4.66 -16.14
C PRO A 67 -8.39 4.14 -15.14
N SER A 68 -9.66 4.53 -15.30
CA SER A 68 -10.75 4.08 -14.42
C SER A 68 -10.96 2.57 -14.49
N ASN A 69 -11.03 1.99 -15.69
CA ASN A 69 -11.19 0.54 -15.86
C ASN A 69 -10.00 -0.25 -15.32
N ILE A 70 -8.79 0.28 -15.46
CA ILE A 70 -7.59 -0.32 -14.87
C ILE A 70 -7.71 -0.35 -13.34
N LEU A 71 -8.10 0.76 -12.70
CA LEU A 71 -8.26 0.80 -11.24
C LEU A 71 -9.36 -0.16 -10.75
N ILE A 72 -10.49 -0.26 -11.46
CA ILE A 72 -11.55 -1.25 -11.17
C ILE A 72 -10.99 -2.67 -11.29
N THR A 73 -10.22 -2.95 -12.34
CA THR A 73 -9.58 -4.25 -12.54
C THR A 73 -8.57 -4.56 -11.43
N ASP A 74 -7.86 -3.56 -10.93
CA ASP A 74 -6.95 -3.74 -9.81
C ASP A 74 -7.69 -4.07 -8.50
N LEU A 75 -8.86 -3.48 -8.25
CA LEU A 75 -9.71 -3.84 -7.11
C LEU A 75 -10.18 -5.30 -7.22
N ILE A 76 -10.60 -5.74 -8.41
CA ILE A 76 -10.97 -7.14 -8.68
C ILE A 76 -9.76 -8.06 -8.40
N LYS A 77 -8.57 -7.70 -8.88
CA LYS A 77 -7.34 -8.46 -8.63
C LYS A 77 -7.01 -8.49 -7.14
N ALA A 78 -7.18 -7.38 -6.41
CA ALA A 78 -6.93 -7.32 -4.98
C ALA A 78 -7.85 -8.28 -4.22
N ARG A 79 -9.16 -8.29 -4.53
CA ARG A 79 -10.12 -9.24 -3.95
C ARG A 79 -9.75 -10.70 -4.22
N LYS A 80 -9.28 -11.01 -5.45
CA LYS A 80 -8.79 -12.35 -5.83
C LYS A 80 -7.56 -12.78 -5.04
N ARG A 81 -6.71 -11.85 -4.61
CA ARG A 81 -5.56 -12.12 -3.71
C ARG A 81 -5.96 -12.34 -2.25
N GLY A 82 -7.24 -12.15 -1.90
CA GLY A 82 -7.72 -12.26 -0.53
C GLY A 82 -7.77 -10.94 0.25
N VAL A 83 -7.46 -9.81 -0.38
CA VAL A 83 -7.64 -8.48 0.24
C VAL A 83 -9.13 -8.21 0.41
N GLU A 84 -9.53 -7.70 1.57
CA GLU A 84 -10.87 -7.16 1.80
C GLU A 84 -11.03 -5.89 0.96
N VAL A 85 -11.99 -5.88 0.03
CA VAL A 85 -12.28 -4.71 -0.82
C VAL A 85 -13.73 -4.36 -0.62
#